data_AF-A0A2V6A8C8-F1
#
_entry.id   AF-A0A2V6A8C8-F1
#
_cell.length_a   1.000
_cell.length_b   1.000
_cell.length_c   1.000
_cell.angle_alpha   90.00
_cell.angle_beta   90.00
_cell.angle_gamma   90.00
#
_symmetry.space_group_name_H-M   'P 1'
#
loop_
_entity.id
_entity.type
_entity.pdbx_description
1 polymer ?
#
loop_
_entity_poly.entity_id
_entity_poly.type
_entity_poly.pdbx_seq_one_letter_code
_entity_poly.pdbx_strand_id
1 'polypeptide(L)'
;MASPIRILTAVPICDGHDSAINTINLEFIRHGIEVIYLGYHRSVGDIVRAAIQEDVRAIGISSYNGGHVEFFAEVVALLRKRGSDIRVFGGGGGTITHEDAAIMRRKGVDEIFFAGTSLDDMVKFVHQRYGKPRGKRTRAKRSDMELAHKLSEIEDAYASGKKPLTLNARRRMSKAEAKQNQTSNIKHQTSKVIGFTGPGGAGKTTLIDELVLRFLHQNPKGRIAILSHDPSVIGEGALLGDRATMINSQDDRVFMRSMATRGQAGGLSPATHDCLALLARSGFDCVIIETVGTGQEAMPFRKNGIVDLTVLVMNPDYGSRLQLQKIVMLDIADIVVVNKSDLQRARTAHTEIEQRLQQNRRGQRLIDTVAKRHRDPGVDQLFDLISMVGRDRSEPDWHQACQTRGREKS
;
A
#
# COMPACT_ATOMS: atom_id res chain seq x y z
N MET A 1 -5.96 -7.70 -22.28
CA MET A 1 -5.47 -6.33 -22.58
C MET A 1 -3.97 -6.28 -22.26
N ALA A 2 -3.22 -5.35 -22.85
CA ALA A 2 -1.84 -5.10 -22.43
C ALA A 2 -1.85 -4.62 -20.97
N SER A 3 -0.80 -4.94 -20.21
CA SER A 3 -0.66 -4.43 -18.85
C SER A 3 -0.65 -2.90 -18.84
N PRO A 4 -1.39 -2.27 -17.90
CA PRO A 4 -1.45 -0.81 -17.83
C PRO A 4 -0.07 -0.21 -17.56
N ILE A 5 0.19 0.95 -18.17
CA ILE A 5 1.40 1.71 -17.90
C ILE A 5 1.27 2.26 -16.49
N ARG A 6 2.27 1.96 -15.65
CA ARG A 6 2.34 2.48 -14.29
C ARG A 6 3.40 3.58 -14.21
N ILE A 7 3.02 4.77 -13.76
CA ILE A 7 3.94 5.88 -13.53
C ILE A 7 3.82 6.36 -12.08
N LEU A 8 4.86 7.03 -11.60
CA LEU A 8 4.82 7.73 -10.32
C LEU A 8 4.89 9.23 -10.57
N THR A 9 4.07 10.02 -9.90
CA THR A 9 4.14 11.48 -9.93
C THR A 9 4.38 12.08 -8.56
N ALA A 10 5.20 13.12 -8.50
CA ALA A 10 5.59 13.76 -7.25
C ALA A 10 5.94 15.24 -7.45
N VAL A 11 5.82 16.02 -6.37
CA VAL A 11 6.33 17.40 -6.30
C VAL A 11 7.53 17.43 -5.34
N PRO A 12 8.66 18.06 -5.73
CA PRO A 12 9.90 18.08 -4.95
C PRO A 12 9.78 18.63 -3.53
N ILE A 13 10.84 18.40 -2.75
CA ILE A 13 11.02 19.01 -1.44
C ILE A 13 11.00 20.53 -1.55
N CYS A 14 10.45 21.18 -0.52
CA CYS A 14 10.21 22.63 -0.46
C CYS A 14 9.33 23.19 -1.58
N ASP A 15 8.60 22.34 -2.31
CA ASP A 15 7.61 22.74 -3.30
C ASP A 15 6.22 22.24 -2.93
N GLY A 16 5.25 23.15 -2.96
CA GLY A 16 3.84 22.92 -2.62
C GLY A 16 2.90 23.09 -3.81
N HIS A 17 3.42 23.35 -5.01
CA HIS A 17 2.61 23.58 -6.20
C HIS A 17 2.17 22.24 -6.82
N ASP A 18 1.05 21.71 -6.35
CA ASP A 18 0.51 20.44 -6.82
C ASP A 18 -0.70 20.56 -7.77
N SER A 19 -1.23 21.76 -7.98
CA SER A 19 -2.38 22.01 -8.86
C SER A 19 -2.17 21.48 -10.29
N ALA A 20 -0.99 21.73 -10.87
CA ALA A 20 -0.67 21.29 -12.23
C ALA A 20 -0.58 19.77 -12.33
N ILE A 21 0.15 19.12 -11.42
CA ILE A 21 0.32 17.67 -11.45
C ILE A 21 -0.99 16.93 -11.18
N ASN A 22 -1.87 17.47 -10.32
CA ASN A 22 -3.20 16.90 -10.08
C ASN A 22 -4.04 16.87 -11.36
N THR A 23 -4.01 17.95 -12.16
CA THR A 23 -4.73 18.01 -13.44
C THR A 23 -4.15 17.01 -14.45
N ILE A 24 -2.83 16.94 -14.54
CA ILE A 24 -2.13 16.01 -15.44
C ILE A 24 -2.42 14.54 -15.06
N ASN A 25 -2.43 14.22 -13.76
CA ASN A 25 -2.72 12.88 -13.26
C ASN A 25 -4.14 12.43 -13.68
N LEU A 26 -5.13 13.31 -13.56
CA LEU A 26 -6.51 13.02 -13.98
C LEU A 26 -6.58 12.68 -15.47
N GLU A 27 -5.84 13.40 -16.31
CA GLU A 27 -5.81 13.11 -17.74
C GLU A 27 -5.12 11.76 -18.03
N PHE A 28 -3.99 11.48 -17.38
CA PHE A 28 -3.33 10.18 -17.54
C PHE A 28 -4.25 9.00 -17.21
N ILE A 29 -5.05 9.12 -16.15
CA ILE A 29 -5.98 8.07 -15.73
C ILE A 29 -7.08 7.84 -16.76
N ARG A 30 -7.65 8.91 -17.33
CA ARG A 30 -8.64 8.80 -18.42
C ARG A 30 -8.11 8.03 -19.63
N HIS A 31 -6.80 8.02 -19.81
CA HIS A 31 -6.11 7.32 -20.89
C HIS A 31 -5.44 6.00 -20.47
N GLY A 32 -5.92 5.36 -19.40
CA GLY A 32 -5.53 3.99 -19.06
C GLY A 32 -4.19 3.86 -18.33
N ILE A 33 -3.65 4.96 -17.77
CA ILE A 33 -2.38 4.96 -17.04
C ILE A 33 -2.67 4.83 -15.53
N GLU A 34 -2.00 3.89 -14.86
CA GLU A 34 -1.99 3.79 -13.40
C GLU A 34 -0.98 4.80 -12.84
N VAL A 35 -1.45 5.76 -12.05
CA VAL A 35 -0.64 6.85 -11.49
C VAL A 35 -0.50 6.67 -9.99
N ILE A 36 0.72 6.46 -9.51
CA ILE A 36 1.06 6.52 -8.09
C ILE A 36 1.37 7.98 -7.78
N TYR A 37 0.47 8.65 -7.08
CA TYR A 37 0.71 10.02 -6.66
C TYR A 37 1.36 10.02 -5.28
N LEU A 38 2.54 10.63 -5.15
CA LEU A 38 3.21 10.76 -3.85
C LEU A 38 2.83 12.01 -3.07
N GLY A 39 2.10 12.95 -3.67
CA GLY A 39 1.91 14.26 -3.06
C GLY A 39 3.11 15.19 -3.25
N TYR A 40 3.11 16.26 -2.47
CA TYR A 40 4.14 17.29 -2.48
C TYR A 40 5.13 17.17 -1.33
N HIS A 41 6.18 17.99 -1.37
CA HIS A 41 7.25 17.99 -0.38
C HIS A 41 8.00 16.65 -0.27
N ARG A 42 8.46 16.10 -1.40
CA ARG A 42 9.12 14.78 -1.45
C ARG A 42 10.61 14.87 -1.73
N SER A 43 11.40 14.17 -0.92
CA SER A 43 12.84 14.05 -1.13
C SER A 43 13.16 13.12 -2.31
N VAL A 44 14.37 13.24 -2.86
CA VAL A 44 14.88 12.34 -3.92
C VAL A 44 14.85 10.88 -3.45
N GLY A 45 15.22 10.63 -2.19
CA GLY A 45 15.24 9.29 -1.61
C GLY A 45 13.86 8.63 -1.59
N ASP A 46 12.84 9.39 -1.19
CA ASP A 46 11.45 8.94 -1.09
C ASP A 46 10.88 8.61 -2.47
N ILE A 47 11.05 9.53 -3.43
CA ILE A 47 10.59 9.37 -4.81
C ILE A 47 11.20 8.11 -5.43
N VAL A 48 12.52 7.96 -5.34
CA VAL A 48 13.23 6.83 -5.97
C VAL A 48 12.88 5.50 -5.29
N ARG A 49 12.74 5.49 -3.97
CA ARG A 49 12.33 4.30 -3.21
C ARG A 49 10.92 3.86 -3.61
N ALA A 50 9.95 4.76 -3.57
CA ALA A 50 8.58 4.46 -3.96
C ALA A 50 8.52 3.98 -5.42
N ALA A 51 9.21 4.67 -6.34
CA ALA A 51 9.23 4.27 -7.75
C ALA A 51 9.76 2.84 -7.97
N ILE A 52 10.77 2.42 -7.20
CA ILE A 52 11.30 1.05 -7.25
C ILE A 52 10.31 0.04 -6.66
N GLN A 53 9.72 0.32 -5.49
CA GLN A 53 8.75 -0.59 -4.84
C GLN A 53 7.47 -0.76 -5.67
N GLU A 54 7.03 0.32 -6.33
CA GLU A 54 5.88 0.34 -7.24
C GLU A 54 6.24 -0.16 -8.65
N ASP A 55 7.52 -0.45 -8.91
CA ASP A 55 8.06 -0.94 -10.18
C ASP A 55 7.57 -0.12 -11.40
N VAL A 56 7.49 1.20 -11.25
CA VAL A 56 6.92 2.11 -12.26
C VAL A 56 7.77 2.19 -13.52
N ARG A 57 7.18 2.53 -14.66
CA ARG A 57 7.90 2.77 -15.91
C ARG A 57 8.66 4.08 -15.89
N ALA A 58 8.06 5.11 -15.31
CA ALA A 58 8.63 6.44 -15.27
C ALA A 58 8.19 7.22 -14.03
N ILE A 59 8.98 8.23 -13.69
CA ILE A 59 8.72 9.23 -12.65
C ILE A 59 8.45 10.56 -13.36
N GLY A 60 7.27 11.14 -13.11
CA GLY A 60 6.91 12.50 -13.52
C GLY A 60 7.09 13.47 -12.36
N ILE A 61 7.91 14.50 -12.52
CA ILE A 61 8.18 15.49 -11.47
C ILE A 61 7.62 16.85 -11.91
N SER A 62 6.83 17.48 -11.04
CA SER A 62 6.33 18.85 -11.23
C SER A 62 7.08 19.79 -10.29
N SER A 63 7.86 20.73 -10.83
CA SER A 63 8.79 21.58 -10.06
C SER A 63 8.65 23.06 -10.42
N TYR A 64 8.19 23.87 -9.47
CA TYR A 64 7.92 25.30 -9.61
C TYR A 64 8.81 26.20 -8.76
N ASN A 65 9.54 25.66 -7.76
CA ASN A 65 10.34 26.44 -6.81
C ASN A 65 11.84 26.53 -7.11
N GLY A 66 12.29 26.14 -8.31
CA GLY A 66 13.71 26.18 -8.71
C GLY A 66 14.52 24.99 -8.19
N GLY A 67 15.84 24.97 -8.47
CA GLY A 67 16.72 23.83 -8.14
C GLY A 67 16.42 22.54 -8.93
N HIS A 68 15.60 22.65 -9.98
CA HIS A 68 15.12 21.53 -10.79
C HIS A 68 16.25 20.80 -11.51
N VAL A 69 17.29 21.50 -11.97
CA VAL A 69 18.41 20.87 -12.68
C VAL A 69 19.14 19.88 -11.78
N GLU A 70 19.44 20.28 -10.55
CA GLU A 70 20.10 19.46 -9.52
C GLU A 70 19.18 18.34 -9.06
N PHE A 71 17.93 18.66 -8.74
CA PHE A 71 16.96 17.70 -8.20
C PHE A 71 16.72 16.54 -9.18
N PHE A 72 16.43 16.85 -10.44
CA PHE A 72 16.21 15.80 -11.46
C PHE A 72 17.49 14.99 -11.71
N ALA A 73 18.65 15.65 -11.73
CA ALA A 73 19.93 14.96 -11.90
C ALA A 73 20.18 13.97 -10.77
N GLU A 74 19.87 14.34 -9.52
CA GLU A 74 20.03 13.48 -8.36
C GLU A 74 19.06 12.28 -8.40
N VAL A 75 17.80 12.48 -8.82
CA VAL A 75 16.85 11.37 -9.04
C VAL A 75 17.40 10.38 -10.07
N VAL A 76 17.85 10.87 -11.23
CA VAL A 76 18.43 10.01 -12.28
C VAL A 76 19.70 9.29 -11.80
N ALA A 77 20.57 10.01 -11.08
CA ALA A 77 21.80 9.45 -10.53
C ALA A 77 21.51 8.36 -9.48
N LEU A 78 20.54 8.58 -8.59
CA LEU A 78 20.18 7.62 -7.56
C LEU A 78 19.50 6.37 -8.15
N LEU A 79 18.65 6.53 -9.18
CA LEU A 79 18.10 5.41 -9.94
C LEU A 79 19.20 4.57 -10.57
N ARG A 80 20.16 5.21 -11.26
CA ARG A 80 21.31 4.53 -11.87
C ARG A 80 22.16 3.82 -10.83
N LYS A 81 22.45 4.48 -9.69
CA LYS A 81 23.18 3.89 -8.56
C LYS A 81 22.47 2.67 -7.97
N ARG A 82 21.13 2.64 -7.98
CA ARG A 82 20.31 1.51 -7.56
C ARG A 82 20.12 0.44 -8.65
N GLY A 83 20.70 0.63 -9.85
CA GLY A 83 20.58 -0.30 -10.97
C GLY A 83 19.20 -0.31 -11.63
N SER A 84 18.44 0.77 -11.45
CA SER A 84 17.09 0.92 -11.99
C SER A 84 17.13 1.58 -13.37
N ASP A 85 16.29 1.12 -14.28
CA ASP A 85 16.05 1.61 -15.65
C ASP A 85 14.75 2.46 -15.73
N ILE A 86 14.17 2.84 -14.58
CA ILE A 86 13.05 3.76 -14.51
C ILE A 86 13.46 5.10 -15.15
N ARG A 87 12.57 5.65 -15.98
CA ARG A 87 12.79 6.92 -16.68
C ARG A 87 12.27 8.10 -15.88
N VAL A 88 12.72 9.30 -16.22
CA VAL A 88 12.31 10.54 -15.55
C VAL A 88 11.84 11.52 -16.60
N PHE A 89 10.69 12.14 -16.39
CA PHE A 89 10.19 13.29 -17.14
C PHE A 89 9.64 14.33 -16.17
N GLY A 90 9.32 15.52 -16.64
CA GLY A 90 8.70 16.50 -15.77
C GLY A 90 8.29 17.80 -16.44
N GLY A 91 8.00 18.79 -15.62
CA GLY A 91 7.63 20.13 -16.05
C GLY A 91 7.65 21.11 -14.87
N GLY A 92 7.60 22.40 -15.18
CA GLY A 92 7.65 23.47 -14.17
C GLY A 92 7.09 24.79 -14.67
N GLY A 93 6.22 24.75 -15.68
CA GLY A 93 5.70 25.95 -16.33
C GLY A 93 6.82 26.84 -16.86
N GLY A 94 6.84 28.11 -16.42
CA GLY A 94 7.89 29.07 -16.77
C GLY A 94 9.14 29.02 -15.90
N THR A 95 9.17 28.22 -14.83
CA THR A 95 10.33 28.12 -13.93
C THR A 95 11.50 27.40 -14.59
N ILE A 96 11.21 26.40 -15.43
CA ILE A 96 12.24 25.63 -16.14
C ILE A 96 12.48 26.28 -17.50
N THR A 97 13.69 26.75 -17.75
CA THR A 97 14.06 27.35 -19.04
C THR A 97 14.42 26.30 -20.09
N HIS A 98 14.49 26.70 -21.36
CA HIS A 98 14.92 25.80 -22.44
C HIS A 98 16.37 25.33 -22.27
N GLU A 99 17.24 26.19 -21.73
CA GLU A 99 18.63 25.85 -21.40
C GLU A 99 18.71 24.83 -20.27
N ASP A 100 17.90 25.01 -19.21
CA ASP A 100 17.79 24.04 -18.12
C ASP A 100 17.34 22.68 -18.65
N ALA A 101 16.29 22.65 -19.47
CA ALA A 101 15.79 21.42 -20.07
C ALA A 101 16.86 20.72 -20.92
N ALA A 102 17.68 21.46 -21.67
CA ALA A 102 18.80 20.88 -22.42
C ALA A 102 19.87 20.27 -21.50
N ILE A 103 20.17 20.90 -20.36
CA ILE A 103 21.05 20.34 -19.34
C ILE A 103 20.45 19.08 -18.73
N MET A 104 19.18 19.12 -18.33
CA MET A 104 18.45 18.00 -17.73
C MET A 104 18.39 16.79 -18.68
N ARG A 105 18.11 17.01 -19.97
CA ARG A 105 18.14 15.95 -20.99
C ARG A 105 19.52 15.30 -21.11
N ARG A 106 20.59 16.10 -21.13
CA ARG A 106 21.98 15.57 -21.11
C ARG A 106 22.29 14.75 -19.86
N LYS A 107 21.68 15.10 -18.72
CA LYS A 107 21.82 14.35 -17.45
C LYS A 107 20.95 13.09 -17.38
N GLY A 108 20.08 12.86 -18.37
CA GLY A 108 19.30 11.63 -18.53
C GLY A 108 17.80 11.75 -18.23
N VAL A 109 17.26 12.96 -18.17
CA VAL A 109 15.81 13.20 -18.18
C VAL A 109 15.29 12.97 -19.60
N ASP A 110 14.22 12.21 -19.75
CA ASP A 110 13.66 11.85 -21.05
C ASP A 110 12.95 13.05 -21.71
N GLU A 111 12.15 13.81 -20.97
CA GLU A 111 11.42 14.98 -21.50
C GLU A 111 11.08 16.02 -20.42
N ILE A 112 11.05 17.30 -20.81
CA ILE A 112 10.55 18.42 -20.01
C ILE A 112 9.44 19.12 -20.79
N PHE A 113 8.24 19.13 -20.19
CA PHE A 113 7.08 19.82 -20.73
C PHE A 113 7.03 21.28 -20.26
N PHE A 114 6.81 22.17 -21.22
CA PHE A 114 6.71 23.62 -20.98
C PHE A 114 5.27 24.08 -20.90
N ALA A 115 5.06 25.30 -20.39
CA ALA A 115 3.77 25.96 -20.43
C ALA A 115 3.21 25.97 -21.87
N GLY A 116 1.93 25.62 -22.02
CA GLY A 116 1.26 25.51 -23.32
C GLY A 116 1.31 24.12 -23.95
N THR A 117 2.08 23.17 -23.43
CA THR A 117 2.00 21.76 -23.87
C THR A 117 0.61 21.21 -23.59
N SER A 118 -0.04 20.60 -24.58
CA SER A 118 -1.37 20.02 -24.40
C SER A 118 -1.31 18.74 -23.55
N LEU A 119 -2.37 18.47 -22.78
CA LEU A 119 -2.44 17.24 -21.97
C LEU A 119 -2.43 15.97 -22.84
N ASP A 120 -3.05 16.03 -24.02
CA ASP A 120 -3.06 14.95 -25.00
C ASP A 120 -1.65 14.63 -25.53
N ASP A 121 -0.81 15.64 -25.76
CA ASP A 121 0.59 15.42 -26.16
C ASP A 121 1.41 14.77 -25.04
N MET A 122 1.19 15.16 -23.78
CA MET A 122 1.82 14.50 -22.64
C MET A 122 1.40 13.03 -22.54
N VAL A 123 0.11 12.74 -22.72
CA VAL A 123 -0.44 11.38 -22.74
C VAL A 123 0.18 10.55 -23.87
N LYS A 124 0.20 11.09 -25.10
CA LYS A 124 0.82 10.44 -26.26
C LYS A 124 2.29 10.13 -26.00
N PHE A 125 3.03 11.07 -25.43
CA PHE A 125 4.43 10.87 -25.06
C PHE A 125 4.58 9.69 -24.09
N VAL A 126 3.79 9.65 -23.02
CA VAL A 126 3.83 8.56 -22.02
C VAL A 126 3.55 7.21 -22.67
N HIS A 127 2.52 7.11 -23.52
CA HIS A 127 2.19 5.86 -24.22
C HIS A 127 3.29 5.42 -25.19
N GLN A 128 3.79 6.33 -26.02
CA GLN A 128 4.81 6.00 -27.03
C GLN A 128 6.16 5.62 -26.39
N ARG A 129 6.54 6.33 -25.33
CA ARG A 129 7.84 6.17 -24.68
C ARG A 129 7.85 5.02 -23.69
N TYR A 130 6.79 4.88 -22.89
CA TYR A 130 6.74 3.97 -21.73
C TYR A 130 5.80 2.77 -21.90
N GLY A 131 4.99 2.75 -22.96
CA GLY A 131 4.07 1.63 -23.27
C GLY A 131 4.75 0.40 -23.87
N LYS A 132 6.03 0.49 -24.24
CA LYS A 132 6.77 -0.66 -24.80
C LYS A 132 7.06 -1.72 -23.73
N PRO A 133 7.06 -3.03 -24.08
CA PRO A 133 7.48 -4.08 -23.17
C PRO A 133 8.90 -3.83 -22.65
N ARG A 134 9.13 -4.04 -21.35
CA ARG A 134 10.49 -3.97 -20.80
C ARG A 134 11.34 -5.08 -21.41
N GLY A 135 12.56 -4.75 -21.80
CA GLY A 135 13.56 -5.76 -22.19
C GLY A 135 13.89 -6.70 -21.02
N LYS A 136 14.52 -7.84 -21.31
CA LYS A 136 15.03 -8.75 -20.27
C LYS A 136 16.01 -7.99 -19.38
N ARG A 137 15.61 -7.67 -18.15
CA ARG A 137 16.44 -6.95 -17.19
C ARG A 137 17.51 -7.89 -16.61
N THR A 138 18.73 -7.39 -16.46
CA THR A 138 19.79 -8.06 -15.70
C THR A 138 19.33 -8.29 -14.27
N ARG A 139 19.60 -9.50 -13.74
CA ARG A 139 19.22 -9.95 -12.40
C ARG A 139 19.58 -8.87 -11.35
N ALA A 140 18.56 -8.25 -10.75
CA ALA A 140 18.77 -7.18 -9.79
C ALA A 140 19.55 -7.70 -8.57
N LYS A 141 20.56 -6.94 -8.12
CA LYS A 141 21.40 -7.30 -6.96
C LYS A 141 20.72 -7.01 -5.61
N ARG A 142 19.47 -6.53 -5.57
CA ARG A 142 18.78 -6.09 -4.35
C ARG A 142 17.37 -6.69 -4.24
N SER A 143 16.99 -7.07 -3.01
CA SER A 143 15.74 -7.78 -2.67
C SER A 143 14.47 -7.08 -3.14
N ASP A 144 14.38 -5.76 -2.93
CA ASP A 144 13.10 -5.05 -3.06
C ASP A 144 12.73 -4.78 -4.52
N MET A 145 13.70 -4.55 -5.39
CA MET A 145 13.47 -4.41 -6.83
C MET A 145 13.05 -5.75 -7.44
N GLU A 146 13.67 -6.85 -7.02
CA GLU A 146 13.29 -8.20 -7.47
C GLU A 146 11.87 -8.54 -6.98
N LEU A 147 11.55 -8.21 -5.72
CA LEU A 147 10.22 -8.39 -5.14
C LEU A 147 9.16 -7.58 -5.89
N ALA A 148 9.40 -6.28 -6.09
CA ALA A 148 8.51 -5.39 -6.82
C ALA A 148 8.24 -5.88 -8.24
N HIS A 149 9.27 -6.40 -8.92
CA HIS A 149 9.12 -6.98 -10.25
C HIS A 149 8.23 -8.23 -10.25
N LYS A 150 8.46 -9.16 -9.32
CA LYS A 150 7.62 -10.36 -9.19
C LYS A 150 6.16 -10.02 -8.89
N LEU A 151 5.91 -8.97 -8.09
CA LEU A 151 4.55 -8.48 -7.85
C LEU A 151 3.91 -7.95 -9.15
N SER A 152 4.65 -7.16 -9.95
CA SER A 152 4.17 -6.72 -11.26
C SER A 152 3.87 -7.90 -12.19
N GLU A 153 4.72 -8.94 -12.24
CA GLU A 153 4.49 -10.12 -13.07
C GLU A 153 3.20 -10.86 -12.70
N ILE A 154 2.87 -10.93 -11.40
CA ILE A 154 1.61 -11.48 -10.92
C ILE A 154 0.46 -10.61 -11.43
N GLU A 155 0.48 -9.30 -11.18
CA GLU A 155 -0.56 -8.36 -11.63
C GLU A 155 -0.80 -8.39 -13.15
N ASP A 156 0.27 -8.50 -13.92
CA ASP A 156 0.27 -8.56 -15.39
C ASP A 156 -0.33 -9.87 -15.91
N ALA A 157 -0.06 -10.99 -15.22
CA ALA A 157 -0.67 -12.27 -15.55
C ALA A 157 -2.20 -12.20 -15.39
N TYR A 158 -2.67 -11.64 -14.26
CA TYR A 158 -4.11 -11.44 -14.03
C TYR A 158 -4.72 -10.44 -15.03
N ALA A 159 -4.04 -9.35 -15.39
CA ALA A 159 -4.52 -8.38 -16.39
C ALA A 159 -4.68 -8.98 -17.81
N SER A 160 -3.76 -9.87 -18.17
CA SER A 160 -3.72 -10.50 -19.49
C SER A 160 -4.57 -11.76 -19.61
N GLY A 161 -5.25 -12.18 -18.53
CA GLY A 161 -6.02 -13.43 -18.49
C GLY A 161 -5.15 -14.69 -18.53
N LYS A 162 -3.83 -14.55 -18.37
CA LYS A 162 -2.91 -15.69 -18.29
C LYS A 162 -2.94 -16.22 -16.86
N LYS A 163 -2.99 -17.55 -16.69
CA LYS A 163 -2.85 -18.14 -15.35
C LYS A 163 -1.47 -17.76 -14.78
N PRO A 164 -1.41 -17.16 -13.57
CA PRO A 164 -0.16 -16.85 -12.89
C PRO A 164 0.78 -18.06 -12.86
N LEU A 165 2.07 -17.84 -13.11
CA LEU A 165 3.09 -18.88 -13.06
C LEU A 165 3.17 -19.56 -11.68
N THR A 166 2.71 -18.91 -10.62
CA THR A 166 2.56 -19.43 -9.23
C THR A 166 1.62 -20.63 -9.14
N LEU A 167 0.55 -20.70 -9.94
CA LEU A 167 -0.34 -21.88 -10.02
C LEU A 167 0.35 -23.08 -10.68
N ASN A 168 1.17 -22.82 -11.72
CA ASN A 168 2.00 -23.85 -12.34
C ASN A 168 3.19 -24.25 -11.44
N ALA A 169 3.70 -23.31 -10.63
CA ALA A 169 4.70 -23.56 -9.62
C ALA A 169 4.13 -24.46 -8.51
N ARG A 170 2.92 -24.24 -7.99
CA ARG A 170 2.26 -25.18 -7.05
C ARG A 170 2.19 -26.61 -7.62
N ARG A 171 1.96 -26.77 -8.93
CA ARG A 171 1.86 -28.07 -9.60
C ARG A 171 3.23 -28.72 -9.94
N ARG A 172 4.30 -27.93 -10.05
CA ARG A 172 5.69 -28.41 -10.24
C ARG A 172 6.44 -28.59 -8.92
N MET A 173 6.19 -27.72 -7.94
CA MET A 173 6.71 -27.76 -6.56
C MET A 173 6.19 -28.99 -5.83
N SER A 174 4.91 -29.37 -5.99
CA SER A 174 4.40 -30.61 -5.37
C SER A 174 5.12 -31.89 -5.80
N LYS A 175 5.81 -31.89 -6.96
CA LYS A 175 6.67 -33.00 -7.41
C LYS A 175 8.13 -32.86 -6.99
N ALA A 176 8.63 -31.65 -6.74
CA ALA A 176 10.01 -31.39 -6.34
C ALA A 176 10.19 -31.37 -4.81
N GLU A 177 9.24 -30.80 -4.06
CA GLU A 177 9.19 -30.76 -2.59
C GLU A 177 9.06 -32.18 -2.00
N ALA A 178 8.36 -33.10 -2.69
CA ALA A 178 8.30 -34.50 -2.31
C ALA A 178 9.67 -35.22 -2.33
N LYS A 179 10.67 -34.67 -3.05
CA LYS A 179 12.03 -35.22 -3.13
C LYS A 179 13.07 -34.49 -2.26
N GLN A 180 12.76 -33.27 -1.81
CA GLN A 180 13.74 -32.40 -1.12
C GLN A 180 13.41 -32.13 0.36
N ASN A 181 12.19 -32.46 0.82
CA ASN A 181 11.76 -32.38 2.22
C ASN A 181 12.43 -33.41 3.17
N GLN A 182 13.39 -34.21 2.72
CA GLN A 182 14.16 -35.08 3.62
C GLN A 182 15.44 -34.43 4.19
N THR A 183 15.83 -33.23 3.74
CA THR A 183 17.18 -32.70 4.07
C THR A 183 17.31 -31.24 4.53
N SER A 184 16.23 -30.48 4.76
CA SER A 184 16.37 -29.12 5.35
C SER A 184 15.28 -28.78 6.36
N ASN A 185 15.64 -28.89 7.64
CA ASN A 185 14.82 -28.59 8.81
C ASN A 185 14.75 -27.07 9.12
N ILE A 186 14.58 -26.22 8.10
CA ILE A 186 14.38 -24.77 8.29
C ILE A 186 12.88 -24.52 8.31
N LYS A 187 12.30 -24.26 9.49
CA LYS A 187 10.93 -23.75 9.62
C LYS A 187 10.82 -22.46 8.81
N HIS A 188 10.15 -22.50 7.65
CA HIS A 188 9.77 -21.27 6.94
C HIS A 188 8.80 -20.49 7.82
N GLN A 189 9.30 -19.49 8.54
CA GLN A 189 8.46 -18.59 9.31
C GLN A 189 7.76 -17.65 8.32
N THR A 190 6.48 -17.93 8.08
CA THR A 190 5.61 -17.06 7.29
C THR A 190 5.33 -15.80 8.09
N SER A 191 5.46 -14.62 7.46
CA SER A 191 5.11 -13.34 8.07
C SER A 191 3.66 -13.36 8.54
N LYS A 192 3.38 -12.68 9.65
CA LYS A 192 2.00 -12.45 10.07
C LYS A 192 1.31 -11.49 9.10
N VAL A 193 0.10 -11.84 8.63
CA VAL A 193 -0.67 -11.01 7.70
C VAL A 193 -1.91 -10.43 8.39
N ILE A 194 -2.01 -9.10 8.43
CA ILE A 194 -3.14 -8.40 9.07
C ILE A 194 -3.92 -7.62 8.01
N GLY A 195 -5.21 -7.89 7.91
CA GLY A 195 -6.12 -7.25 6.98
C GLY A 195 -6.90 -6.11 7.62
N PHE A 196 -6.83 -4.92 7.04
CA PHE A 196 -7.59 -3.74 7.42
C PHE A 196 -8.67 -3.48 6.39
N THR A 197 -9.91 -3.35 6.87
CA THR A 197 -11.07 -3.02 6.04
C THR A 197 -11.99 -2.03 6.75
N GLY A 198 -12.92 -1.42 6.03
CA GLY A 198 -13.84 -0.44 6.57
C GLY A 198 -14.29 0.59 5.52
N PRO A 199 -15.31 1.41 5.84
CA PRO A 199 -15.83 2.40 4.92
C PRO A 199 -14.78 3.43 4.49
N GLY A 200 -15.03 4.06 3.34
CA GLY A 200 -14.24 5.21 2.88
C GLY A 200 -14.24 6.33 3.92
N GLY A 201 -13.08 6.96 4.12
CA GLY A 201 -12.95 8.05 5.09
C GLY A 201 -12.88 7.64 6.58
N ALA A 202 -12.92 6.34 6.91
CA ALA A 202 -12.74 5.86 8.29
C ALA A 202 -11.34 6.14 8.87
N GLY A 203 -10.36 6.46 8.02
CA GLY A 203 -8.97 6.73 8.42
C GLY A 203 -8.11 5.47 8.54
N LYS A 204 -8.38 4.45 7.71
CA LYS A 204 -7.62 3.19 7.63
C LYS A 204 -6.14 3.44 7.33
N THR A 205 -5.82 4.09 6.23
CA THR A 205 -4.45 4.44 5.83
C THR A 205 -3.69 5.22 6.91
N THR A 206 -4.32 6.22 7.51
CA THR A 206 -3.73 6.99 8.62
C THR A 206 -3.46 6.12 9.85
N LEU A 207 -4.41 5.24 10.21
CA LEU A 207 -4.24 4.32 11.32
C LEU A 207 -3.10 3.32 11.05
N ILE A 208 -3.02 2.79 9.82
CA ILE A 208 -1.94 1.89 9.41
C ILE A 208 -0.59 2.60 9.48
N ASP A 209 -0.48 3.85 9.02
CA ASP A 209 0.76 4.62 9.08
C ASP A 209 1.26 4.82 10.52
N GLU A 210 0.35 5.09 11.46
CA GLU A 210 0.67 5.18 12.89
C GLU A 210 1.05 3.82 13.51
N LEU A 211 0.47 2.71 13.04
CA LEU A 211 0.88 1.36 13.44
C LEU A 211 2.26 1.01 12.88
N VAL A 212 2.59 1.46 11.67
CA VAL A 212 3.93 1.33 11.08
C VAL A 212 4.95 2.07 11.94
N LEU A 213 4.66 3.29 12.39
CA LEU A 213 5.55 4.02 13.32
C LEU A 213 5.85 3.22 14.59
N ARG A 214 4.81 2.65 15.22
CA ARG A 214 4.96 1.81 16.42
C ARG A 214 5.76 0.55 16.14
N PHE A 215 5.51 -0.09 15.00
CA PHE A 215 6.30 -1.24 14.54
C PHE A 215 7.78 -0.90 14.41
N LEU A 216 8.10 0.23 13.76
CA LEU A 216 9.45 0.69 13.51
C LEU A 216 10.21 1.06 14.80
N HIS A 217 9.50 1.58 15.81
CA HIS A 217 10.06 1.87 17.13
C HIS A 217 10.30 0.59 17.94
N GLN A 218 9.34 -0.33 17.99
CA GLN A 218 9.45 -1.54 18.82
C GLN A 218 10.33 -2.63 18.18
N ASN A 219 10.51 -2.61 16.86
CA ASN A 219 11.30 -3.58 16.12
C ASN A 219 12.44 -2.87 15.34
N PRO A 220 13.55 -2.50 15.99
CA PRO A 220 14.63 -1.73 15.36
C PRO A 220 15.19 -2.37 14.08
N LYS A 221 15.20 -3.71 14.01
CA LYS A 221 15.67 -4.48 12.85
C LYS A 221 14.53 -5.07 12.00
N GLY A 222 13.29 -4.92 12.44
CA GLY A 222 12.14 -5.54 11.79
C GLY A 222 11.79 -4.86 10.49
N ARG A 223 11.23 -5.61 9.54
CA ARG A 223 10.71 -5.11 8.26
C ARG A 223 9.22 -5.37 8.16
N ILE A 224 8.51 -4.42 7.56
CA ILE A 224 7.06 -4.49 7.36
C ILE A 224 6.73 -4.27 5.90
N ALA A 225 5.78 -5.05 5.37
CA ALA A 225 5.22 -4.86 4.05
C ALA A 225 3.78 -4.33 4.13
N ILE A 226 3.39 -3.47 3.19
CA ILE A 226 2.05 -2.91 3.09
C ILE A 226 1.55 -3.12 1.66
N LEU A 227 0.41 -3.78 1.52
CA LEU A 227 -0.30 -3.95 0.26
C LEU A 227 -1.59 -3.12 0.31
N SER A 228 -1.58 -1.92 -0.28
CA SER A 228 -2.78 -1.07 -0.30
C SER A 228 -3.59 -1.27 -1.58
N HIS A 229 -4.88 -0.99 -1.48
CA HIS A 229 -5.81 -1.06 -2.60
C HIS A 229 -6.54 0.26 -2.76
N ASP A 230 -6.49 0.79 -3.97
CA ASP A 230 -7.19 2.00 -4.39
C ASP A 230 -8.27 1.64 -5.45
N PRO A 231 -9.41 2.35 -5.46
CA PRO A 231 -10.48 2.08 -6.40
C PRO A 231 -10.07 2.44 -7.83
N SER A 232 -10.47 1.62 -8.80
CA SER A 232 -10.29 1.95 -10.21
C SER A 232 -11.46 1.47 -11.08
N VAL A 233 -11.63 2.13 -12.23
CA VAL A 233 -12.68 1.83 -13.21
C VAL A 233 -12.14 0.88 -14.28
N ILE A 234 -12.98 -0.02 -14.79
CA ILE A 234 -12.60 -0.92 -15.90
C ILE A 234 -12.41 -0.09 -17.17
N GLY A 235 -11.27 -0.26 -17.83
CA GLY A 235 -10.96 0.44 -19.09
C GLY A 235 -10.29 1.80 -18.91
N GLU A 236 -10.28 2.33 -17.69
CA GLU A 236 -9.49 3.51 -17.29
C GLU A 236 -8.26 3.08 -16.49
N GLY A 237 -7.39 4.05 -16.22
CA GLY A 237 -6.28 3.92 -15.28
C GLY A 237 -6.75 3.95 -13.83
N ALA A 238 -5.84 4.33 -12.94
CA ALA A 238 -6.15 4.48 -11.51
C ALA A 238 -5.33 5.59 -10.88
N LEU A 239 -5.93 6.40 -10.00
CA LEU A 239 -5.17 7.25 -9.08
C LEU A 239 -4.89 6.44 -7.82
N LEU A 240 -3.64 6.03 -7.63
CA LEU A 240 -3.22 5.30 -6.44
C LEU A 240 -2.63 6.32 -5.45
N GLY A 241 -3.45 6.73 -4.49
CA GLY A 241 -3.22 7.92 -3.66
C GLY A 241 -2.88 7.63 -2.20
N ASP A 242 -3.12 6.42 -1.70
CA ASP A 242 -2.94 6.10 -0.28
C ASP A 242 -1.53 6.43 0.21
N ARG A 243 -0.51 6.12 -0.61
CA ARG A 243 0.90 6.38 -0.31
C ARG A 243 1.20 7.87 -0.07
N ALA A 244 0.49 8.79 -0.71
CA ALA A 244 0.70 10.23 -0.49
C ALA A 244 0.42 10.65 0.96
N THR A 245 -0.45 9.93 1.66
CA THR A 245 -0.85 10.25 3.03
C THR A 245 0.02 9.59 4.09
N MET A 246 0.80 8.57 3.71
CA MET A 246 1.61 7.78 4.63
C MET A 246 3.02 8.34 4.80
N ILE A 247 3.31 8.89 5.97
CA ILE A 247 4.60 9.49 6.29
C ILE A 247 5.64 8.41 6.57
N ASN A 248 5.28 7.39 7.36
CA ASN A 248 6.20 6.37 7.82
C ASN A 248 6.49 5.29 6.75
N SER A 249 5.73 5.30 5.66
CA SER A 249 5.99 4.45 4.48
C SER A 249 7.34 4.71 3.79
N GLN A 250 8.02 5.81 4.14
CA GLN A 250 9.30 6.22 3.56
C GLN A 250 10.54 5.64 4.28
N ASP A 251 10.38 4.88 5.37
CA ASP A 251 11.51 4.21 6.06
C ASP A 251 12.08 3.03 5.23
N ASP A 252 13.39 2.75 5.32
CA ASP A 252 14.08 1.64 4.59
C ASP A 252 13.61 0.24 5.00
N ARG A 253 12.96 0.14 6.14
CA ARG A 253 12.37 -1.10 6.66
C ARG A 253 10.94 -1.32 6.17
N VAL A 254 10.34 -0.35 5.47
CA VAL A 254 8.96 -0.44 4.98
C VAL A 254 8.96 -0.69 3.47
N PHE A 255 8.31 -1.79 3.05
CA PHE A 255 7.99 -2.04 1.66
C PHE A 255 6.50 -1.77 1.45
N MET A 256 6.15 -0.87 0.54
CA MET A 256 4.74 -0.64 0.21
C MET A 256 4.49 -0.93 -1.27
N ARG A 257 3.29 -1.41 -1.59
CA ARG A 257 2.82 -1.62 -2.96
C ARG A 257 1.36 -1.20 -3.04
N SER A 258 1.02 -0.33 -3.99
CA SER A 258 -0.36 0.04 -4.27
C SER A 258 -0.91 -0.79 -5.43
N MET A 259 -2.14 -1.28 -5.28
CA MET A 259 -2.84 -2.08 -6.29
C MET A 259 -4.19 -1.45 -6.65
N ALA A 260 -4.51 -1.44 -7.94
CA ALA A 260 -5.84 -1.07 -8.42
C ALA A 260 -6.82 -2.25 -8.28
N THR A 261 -8.08 -1.97 -7.90
CA THR A 261 -9.13 -3.00 -7.85
C THR A 261 -9.62 -3.46 -9.22
N ARG A 262 -9.38 -2.66 -10.28
CA ARG A 262 -9.76 -2.97 -11.67
C ARG A 262 -11.26 -3.31 -11.80
N GLY A 263 -12.09 -2.52 -11.11
CA GLY A 263 -13.54 -2.65 -11.08
C GLY A 263 -14.09 -3.92 -10.43
N GLN A 264 -13.27 -4.67 -9.68
CA GLN A 264 -13.77 -5.83 -8.94
C GLN A 264 -14.61 -5.42 -7.73
N ALA A 265 -15.74 -6.12 -7.56
CA ALA A 265 -16.55 -6.02 -6.37
C ALA A 265 -15.81 -6.65 -5.17
N GLY A 266 -15.90 -6.00 -4.00
CA GLY A 266 -15.30 -6.49 -2.76
C GLY A 266 -14.00 -5.79 -2.34
N GLY A 267 -13.48 -4.89 -3.16
CA GLY A 267 -12.48 -3.91 -2.72
C GLY A 267 -11.02 -4.37 -2.70
N LEU A 268 -10.71 -5.49 -3.35
CA LEU A 268 -9.38 -6.04 -3.53
C LEU A 268 -9.10 -6.38 -5.01
N SER A 269 -7.82 -6.44 -5.38
CA SER A 269 -7.39 -6.86 -6.70
C SER A 269 -7.51 -8.38 -6.88
N PRO A 270 -7.77 -8.91 -8.08
CA PRO A 270 -7.71 -10.36 -8.34
C PRO A 270 -6.36 -10.99 -7.98
N ALA A 271 -5.27 -10.21 -8.07
CA ALA A 271 -3.91 -10.66 -7.80
C ALA A 271 -3.55 -10.69 -6.30
N THR A 272 -4.43 -10.18 -5.43
CA THR A 272 -4.11 -9.98 -4.00
C THR A 272 -3.64 -11.26 -3.31
N HIS A 273 -4.28 -12.41 -3.54
CA HIS A 273 -3.89 -13.66 -2.87
C HIS A 273 -2.45 -14.05 -3.19
N ASP A 274 -2.06 -14.03 -4.46
CA ASP A 274 -0.72 -14.41 -4.90
C ASP A 274 0.33 -13.37 -4.49
N CYS A 275 0.00 -12.08 -4.53
CA CYS A 275 0.86 -11.01 -4.03
C CYS A 275 1.10 -11.13 -2.53
N LEU A 276 0.06 -11.38 -1.73
CA LEU A 276 0.17 -11.63 -0.29
C LEU A 276 1.03 -12.86 0.00
N ALA A 277 0.81 -13.96 -0.74
CA ALA A 277 1.58 -15.18 -0.57
C ALA A 277 3.08 -14.98 -0.87
N LEU A 278 3.40 -14.08 -1.80
CA LEU A 278 4.77 -13.68 -2.10
C LEU A 278 5.35 -12.78 -0.98
N LEU A 279 4.61 -11.77 -0.54
CA LEU A 279 5.05 -10.88 0.55
C LEU A 279 5.30 -11.66 1.85
N ALA A 280 4.38 -12.55 2.24
CA ALA A 280 4.47 -13.34 3.46
C ALA A 280 5.67 -14.30 3.52
N ARG A 281 6.36 -14.55 2.40
CA ARG A 281 7.59 -15.37 2.33
C ARG A 281 8.84 -14.56 2.00
N SER A 282 8.73 -13.23 1.94
CA SER A 282 9.82 -12.33 1.49
C SER A 282 10.65 -11.75 2.63
N GLY A 283 10.57 -12.34 3.82
CA GLY A 283 11.41 -11.96 4.98
C GLY A 283 10.95 -10.68 5.68
N PHE A 284 9.65 -10.39 5.65
CA PHE A 284 9.04 -9.36 6.50
C PHE A 284 8.58 -9.99 7.83
N ASP A 285 8.61 -9.25 8.91
CA ASP A 285 8.05 -9.70 10.20
C ASP A 285 6.53 -9.55 10.22
N CYS A 286 6.03 -8.57 9.46
CA CYS A 286 4.62 -8.23 9.36
C CYS A 286 4.25 -7.83 7.93
N VAL A 287 3.07 -8.28 7.47
CA VAL A 287 2.45 -7.82 6.22
C VAL A 287 1.08 -7.24 6.56
N ILE A 288 0.85 -6.00 6.17
CA ILE A 288 -0.45 -5.34 6.26
C ILE A 288 -1.09 -5.34 4.88
N ILE A 289 -2.38 -5.63 4.82
CA ILE A 289 -3.20 -5.39 3.64
C ILE A 289 -4.34 -4.44 3.96
N GLU A 290 -4.45 -3.39 3.17
CA GLU A 290 -5.57 -2.44 3.21
C GLU A 290 -6.48 -2.66 1.99
N THR A 291 -7.79 -2.65 2.23
CA THR A 291 -8.80 -2.62 1.16
C THR A 291 -9.16 -1.18 0.79
N VAL A 292 -9.75 -0.98 -0.39
CA VAL A 292 -10.50 0.26 -0.64
C VAL A 292 -11.60 0.45 0.40
N GLY A 293 -12.21 1.64 0.47
CA GLY A 293 -13.44 1.85 1.23
C GLY A 293 -14.50 0.81 0.84
N THR A 294 -14.77 -0.15 1.73
CA THR A 294 -15.69 -1.26 1.43
C THR A 294 -17.12 -0.91 1.79
N GLY A 295 -18.06 -1.39 0.98
CA GLY A 295 -19.49 -1.41 1.33
C GLY A 295 -19.75 -2.31 2.54
N GLN A 296 -20.91 -2.11 3.17
CA GLN A 296 -21.30 -2.78 4.42
C GLN A 296 -21.39 -4.31 4.30
N GLU A 297 -21.63 -4.84 3.09
CA GLU A 297 -21.81 -6.26 2.81
C GLU A 297 -20.53 -7.01 2.38
N ALA A 298 -19.43 -6.29 2.18
CA ALA A 298 -18.20 -6.88 1.66
C ALA A 298 -17.46 -7.70 2.73
N MET A 299 -16.93 -8.86 2.33
CA MET A 299 -16.03 -9.68 3.15
C MET A 299 -14.69 -9.88 2.41
N PRO A 300 -13.87 -8.83 2.26
CA PRO A 300 -12.71 -8.82 1.37
C PRO A 300 -11.73 -9.97 1.63
N PHE A 301 -11.54 -10.35 2.89
CA PHE A 301 -10.53 -11.34 3.28
C PHE A 301 -11.05 -12.78 3.38
N ARG A 302 -12.36 -13.02 3.23
CA ARG A 302 -12.97 -14.35 3.44
C ARG A 302 -12.39 -15.43 2.52
N LYS A 303 -12.05 -15.06 1.27
CA LYS A 303 -11.49 -16.00 0.28
C LYS A 303 -9.98 -16.12 0.35
N ASN A 304 -9.30 -15.28 1.14
CA ASN A 304 -7.87 -15.08 0.98
C ASN A 304 -7.02 -16.06 1.77
N GLY A 305 -7.54 -16.75 2.78
CA GLY A 305 -6.89 -17.87 3.52
C GLY A 305 -5.51 -17.59 4.15
N ILE A 306 -4.94 -16.42 3.88
CA ILE A 306 -3.59 -15.97 4.25
C ILE A 306 -3.67 -14.90 5.33
N VAL A 307 -4.80 -14.18 5.44
CA VAL A 307 -4.99 -13.14 6.45
C VAL A 307 -5.21 -13.81 7.82
N ASP A 308 -4.29 -13.59 8.74
CA ASP A 308 -4.30 -14.18 10.08
C ASP A 308 -5.21 -13.42 11.05
N LEU A 309 -5.32 -12.09 10.86
CA LEU A 309 -6.08 -11.20 11.72
C LEU A 309 -6.79 -10.15 10.89
N THR A 310 -8.08 -9.93 11.14
CA THR A 310 -8.88 -8.93 10.44
C THR A 310 -9.30 -7.80 11.38
N VAL A 311 -8.99 -6.57 10.99
CA VAL A 311 -9.33 -5.33 11.68
C VAL A 311 -10.36 -4.55 10.87
N LEU A 312 -11.54 -4.32 11.45
CA LEU A 312 -12.56 -3.43 10.90
C LEU A 312 -12.39 -2.03 11.50
N VAL A 313 -12.12 -1.02 10.67
CA VAL A 313 -12.00 0.38 11.09
C VAL A 313 -13.28 1.12 10.71
N MET A 314 -13.94 1.74 11.68
CA MET A 314 -15.16 2.53 11.52
C MET A 314 -14.95 3.96 12.02
N ASN A 315 -15.71 4.90 11.48
CA ASN A 315 -15.88 6.23 12.07
C ASN A 315 -17.12 6.23 12.99
N PRO A 316 -17.25 7.19 13.93
CA PRO A 316 -18.41 7.27 14.81
C PRO A 316 -19.70 7.64 14.07
N ASP A 317 -19.58 8.29 12.91
CA ASP A 317 -20.68 8.71 12.06
C ASP A 317 -21.05 7.62 11.04
N TYR A 318 -21.67 6.53 11.51
CA TYR A 318 -22.22 5.46 10.67
C TYR A 318 -23.72 5.62 10.35
N GLY A 319 -24.30 6.77 10.70
CA GLY A 319 -25.72 7.08 10.51
C GLY A 319 -26.60 6.59 11.66
N SER A 320 -27.55 5.69 11.37
CA SER A 320 -28.48 5.14 12.37
C SER A 320 -27.98 3.81 12.93
N ARG A 321 -28.41 3.45 14.13
CA ARG A 321 -28.11 2.14 14.75
C ARG A 321 -28.47 0.94 13.86
N LEU A 322 -29.51 1.06 13.04
CA LEU A 322 -29.91 0.02 12.08
C LEU A 322 -28.85 -0.23 10.99
N GLN A 323 -27.98 0.74 10.70
CA GLN A 323 -26.87 0.55 9.76
C GLN A 323 -25.86 -0.47 10.30
N LEU A 324 -25.65 -0.54 11.62
CA LEU A 324 -24.75 -1.53 12.22
C LEU A 324 -25.20 -2.97 11.93
N GLN A 325 -26.51 -3.20 11.80
CA GLN A 325 -27.05 -4.53 11.49
C GLN A 325 -26.72 -4.99 10.06
N LYS A 326 -26.36 -4.06 9.18
CA LYS A 326 -26.02 -4.34 7.78
C LYS A 326 -24.52 -4.54 7.56
N ILE A 327 -23.69 -4.18 8.54
CA ILE A 327 -22.24 -4.27 8.43
C ILE A 327 -21.82 -5.70 8.76
N VAL A 328 -21.67 -6.51 7.72
CA VAL A 328 -21.33 -7.93 7.86
C VAL A 328 -19.94 -8.13 8.47
N MET A 329 -19.04 -7.18 8.27
CA MET A 329 -17.72 -7.20 8.90
C MET A 329 -17.77 -7.18 10.43
N LEU A 330 -18.84 -6.66 11.06
CA LEU A 330 -18.98 -6.71 12.52
C LEU A 330 -19.14 -8.15 13.02
N ASP A 331 -19.60 -9.09 12.18
CA ASP A 331 -19.77 -10.50 12.57
C ASP A 331 -18.47 -11.31 12.48
N ILE A 332 -17.52 -10.86 11.65
CA ILE A 332 -16.34 -11.67 11.28
C ILE A 332 -15.00 -11.04 11.65
N ALA A 333 -14.92 -9.72 11.87
CA ALA A 333 -13.66 -9.07 12.24
C ALA A 333 -13.20 -9.52 13.64
N ASP A 334 -11.89 -9.72 13.81
CA ASP A 334 -11.31 -10.10 15.11
C ASP A 334 -11.22 -8.89 16.04
N ILE A 335 -10.89 -7.73 15.46
CA ILE A 335 -10.79 -6.44 16.15
C ILE A 335 -11.65 -5.42 15.39
N VAL A 336 -12.43 -4.64 16.14
CA VAL A 336 -13.16 -3.49 15.64
C VAL A 336 -12.55 -2.23 16.24
N VAL A 337 -12.29 -1.25 15.39
CA VAL A 337 -11.72 0.04 15.77
C VAL A 337 -12.74 1.13 15.47
N VAL A 338 -13.11 1.92 16.47
CA VAL A 338 -13.80 3.19 16.27
C VAL A 338 -12.71 4.25 16.20
N ASN A 339 -12.35 4.65 14.99
CA ASN A 339 -11.38 5.70 14.77
C ASN A 339 -12.06 7.08 14.76
N LYS A 340 -11.29 8.16 14.90
CA LYS A 340 -11.81 9.54 15.06
C LYS A 340 -12.68 9.67 16.32
N SER A 341 -12.27 9.02 17.39
CA SER A 341 -12.98 9.06 18.68
C SER A 341 -12.93 10.41 19.40
N ASP A 342 -12.30 11.42 18.79
CA ASP A 342 -12.39 12.83 19.16
C ASP A 342 -13.71 13.49 18.72
N LEU A 343 -14.48 12.85 17.83
CA LEU A 343 -15.78 13.36 17.38
C LEU A 343 -16.88 13.20 18.44
N GLN A 344 -17.84 14.12 18.44
CA GLN A 344 -18.90 14.22 19.46
C GLN A 344 -19.69 12.90 19.66
N ARG A 345 -19.89 12.12 18.59
CA ARG A 345 -20.66 10.86 18.61
C ARG A 345 -19.85 9.62 19.03
N ALA A 346 -18.55 9.75 19.29
CA ALA A 346 -17.65 8.63 19.57
C ALA A 346 -18.12 7.73 20.73
N ARG A 347 -18.51 8.33 21.87
CA ARG A 347 -18.96 7.57 23.04
C ARG A 347 -20.22 6.75 22.75
N THR A 348 -21.21 7.37 22.10
CA THR A 348 -22.45 6.69 21.73
C THR A 348 -22.18 5.58 20.71
N ALA A 349 -21.34 5.87 19.71
CA ALA A 349 -20.92 4.91 18.70
C ALA A 349 -20.25 3.68 19.32
N HIS A 350 -19.31 3.89 20.25
CA HIS A 350 -18.66 2.81 20.98
C HIS A 350 -19.68 1.90 21.67
N THR A 351 -20.58 2.48 22.48
CA THR A 351 -21.60 1.71 23.21
C THR A 351 -22.51 0.91 22.27
N GLU A 352 -22.97 1.52 21.17
CA GLU A 352 -23.84 0.84 20.21
C GLU A 352 -23.13 -0.31 19.46
N ILE A 353 -21.86 -0.10 19.09
CA ILE A 353 -21.03 -1.13 18.45
C ILE A 353 -20.73 -2.25 19.45
N GLU A 354 -20.37 -1.92 20.70
CA GLU A 354 -20.11 -2.90 21.74
C GLU A 354 -21.31 -3.81 21.97
N GLN A 355 -22.51 -3.22 22.13
CA GLN A 355 -23.76 -3.99 22.25
C GLN A 355 -24.00 -4.89 21.04
N ARG A 356 -23.66 -4.43 19.83
CA ARG A 356 -23.78 -5.25 18.61
C ARG A 356 -22.79 -6.41 18.59
N LEU A 357 -21.56 -6.20 19.05
CA LEU A 357 -20.53 -7.25 19.11
C LEU A 357 -20.83 -8.30 20.18
N GLN A 358 -21.42 -7.91 21.31
CA GLN A 358 -21.85 -8.85 22.37
C GLN A 358 -22.84 -9.90 21.84
N GLN A 359 -23.64 -9.57 20.82
CA GLN A 359 -24.57 -10.50 20.19
C GLN A 359 -23.86 -11.65 19.45
N ASN A 360 -22.61 -11.45 19.02
CA ASN A 360 -21.85 -12.44 18.27
C ASN A 360 -21.25 -13.54 19.14
N ARG A 361 -21.04 -13.28 20.44
CA ARG A 361 -20.41 -14.21 21.40
C ARG A 361 -19.01 -14.71 20.96
N ARG A 362 -18.23 -13.85 20.29
CA ARG A 362 -16.90 -14.19 19.71
C ARG A 362 -15.69 -13.61 20.46
N GLY A 363 -15.89 -12.90 21.58
CA GLY A 363 -14.79 -12.26 22.31
C GLY A 363 -14.06 -11.16 21.51
N GLN A 364 -14.72 -10.59 20.51
CA GLN A 364 -14.15 -9.53 19.65
C GLN A 364 -13.72 -8.34 20.49
N ARG A 365 -12.61 -7.70 20.11
CA ARG A 365 -12.09 -6.52 20.80
C ARG A 365 -12.60 -5.25 20.13
N LEU A 366 -13.05 -4.29 20.94
CA LEU A 366 -13.43 -2.95 20.49
C LEU A 366 -12.42 -1.94 21.04
N ILE A 367 -11.85 -1.11 20.16
CA ILE A 367 -10.81 -0.13 20.50
C ILE A 367 -11.19 1.23 19.93
N ASP A 368 -11.07 2.28 20.74
CA ASP A 368 -11.22 3.65 20.29
C ASP A 368 -9.85 4.23 19.91
N THR A 369 -9.75 4.90 18.76
CA THR A 369 -8.50 5.51 18.32
C THR A 369 -8.71 6.92 17.79
N VAL A 370 -7.66 7.74 17.90
CA VAL A 370 -7.55 9.01 17.17
C VAL A 370 -6.24 8.97 16.38
N ALA A 371 -6.26 8.34 15.20
CA ALA A 371 -5.04 8.13 14.41
C ALA A 371 -4.30 9.43 14.02
N LYS A 372 -5.02 10.56 13.89
CA LYS A 372 -4.39 11.87 13.61
C LYS A 372 -3.64 12.47 14.81
N ARG A 373 -3.84 11.93 16.02
CA ARG A 373 -3.22 12.42 17.25
C ARG A 373 -1.89 11.72 17.47
N HIS A 374 -0.83 12.49 17.57
CA HIS A 374 0.49 11.94 17.89
C HIS A 374 0.46 11.22 19.25
N ARG A 375 1.00 9.99 19.30
CA ARG A 375 1.04 9.12 20.49
C ARG A 375 -0.34 8.89 21.11
N ASP A 376 -1.34 8.64 20.25
CA ASP A 376 -2.66 8.22 20.72
C ASP A 376 -2.57 6.86 21.46
N PRO A 377 -3.05 6.77 22.72
CA PRO A 377 -2.97 5.54 23.51
C PRO A 377 -3.89 4.43 22.97
N GLY A 378 -4.95 4.79 22.26
CA GLY A 378 -5.82 3.83 21.59
C GLY A 378 -5.09 3.08 20.48
N VAL A 379 -4.27 3.79 19.70
CA VAL A 379 -3.42 3.18 18.67
C VAL A 379 -2.32 2.31 19.30
N ASP A 380 -1.76 2.71 20.46
CA ASP A 380 -0.82 1.87 21.21
C ASP A 380 -1.49 0.55 21.65
N GLN A 381 -2.71 0.64 22.19
CA GLN A 381 -3.48 -0.54 22.59
C GLN A 381 -3.80 -1.46 21.40
N LEU A 382 -4.18 -0.89 20.26
CA LEU A 382 -4.40 -1.65 19.04
C LEU A 382 -3.11 -2.34 18.57
N PHE A 383 -1.98 -1.63 18.59
CA PHE A 383 -0.69 -2.17 18.22
C PHE A 383 -0.28 -3.35 19.11
N ASP A 384 -0.50 -3.26 20.41
CA ASP A 384 -0.21 -4.33 21.37
C ASP A 384 -1.07 -5.57 21.09
N LEU A 385 -2.38 -5.39 20.89
CA LEU A 385 -3.28 -6.50 20.53
C LEU A 385 -2.84 -7.21 19.25
N ILE A 386 -2.50 -6.43 18.22
CA ILE A 386 -2.00 -6.96 16.96
C ILE A 386 -0.64 -7.64 17.15
N SER A 387 0.23 -7.17 18.05
CA SER A 387 1.56 -7.75 18.27
C SER A 387 1.55 -9.03 19.11
N MET A 388 0.52 -9.22 19.94
CA MET A 388 0.36 -10.39 20.82
C MET A 388 -0.23 -11.61 20.08
N VAL A 389 -1.13 -11.41 19.13
CA VAL A 389 -1.76 -12.50 18.39
C VAL A 389 -0.69 -13.22 17.54
N GLY A 390 -0.32 -14.46 17.90
CA GLY A 390 0.67 -15.27 17.18
C GLY A 390 2.01 -15.47 17.90
N ARG A 391 2.19 -14.90 19.10
CA ARG A 391 3.21 -15.42 20.04
C ARG A 391 2.64 -16.69 20.66
N ASP A 392 3.18 -17.81 20.22
CA ASP A 392 2.88 -19.18 20.68
C ASP A 392 1.61 -19.86 20.10
N ARG A 393 1.83 -20.91 19.29
CA ARG A 393 0.80 -21.90 18.92
C ARG A 393 0.84 -23.13 19.85
N SER A 394 1.64 -23.09 20.92
CA SER A 394 1.83 -24.17 21.90
C SER A 394 1.44 -23.83 23.34
N GLU A 395 0.95 -22.63 23.65
CA GLU A 395 0.36 -22.35 24.96
C GLU A 395 -1.17 -22.43 24.95
N PRO A 396 -1.80 -22.98 26.01
CA PRO A 396 -3.23 -23.14 26.06
C PRO A 396 -3.92 -21.79 26.28
N ASP A 397 -4.95 -21.58 25.47
CA ASP A 397 -6.17 -20.79 25.69
C ASP A 397 -6.08 -19.53 26.58
N TRP A 398 -6.32 -18.38 25.94
CA TRP A 398 -6.36 -17.03 26.52
C TRP A 398 -7.18 -16.88 27.81
N HIS A 399 -8.05 -17.83 28.13
CA HIS A 399 -8.87 -17.84 29.35
C HIS A 399 -8.07 -17.97 30.66
N GLN A 400 -6.86 -18.54 30.68
CA GLN A 400 -6.10 -18.73 31.93
C GLN A 400 -5.18 -17.57 32.32
N ALA A 401 -4.57 -16.86 31.35
CA ALA A 401 -3.56 -15.82 31.64
C ALA A 401 -4.15 -14.54 32.28
N CYS A 402 -5.45 -14.29 32.14
CA CYS A 402 -6.10 -13.10 32.70
C CYS A 402 -6.60 -13.28 34.15
N GLN A 403 -6.77 -14.51 34.65
CA GLN A 403 -7.19 -14.72 36.05
C GLN A 403 -6.07 -14.51 37.06
N THR A 404 -4.80 -14.66 36.65
CA THR A 404 -3.65 -14.48 37.54
C THR A 404 -3.28 -13.01 37.74
N ARG A 405 -3.43 -12.15 36.72
CA ARG A 405 -3.13 -10.70 36.85
C ARG A 405 -4.20 -9.89 37.59
N GLY A 406 -5.39 -10.43 37.79
CA GLY A 406 -6.46 -9.81 38.59
C GLY A 406 -6.36 -10.06 40.10
N ARG A 407 -5.45 -10.94 40.56
CA ARG A 407 -5.29 -11.30 41.98
C ARG A 407 -4.08 -10.67 42.68
N GLU A 408 -3.20 -9.97 41.96
CA GLU A 408 -2.03 -9.29 42.55
C GLU A 408 -2.23 -7.77 42.73
N LYS A 409 -3.46 -7.28 42.53
CA LYS A 409 -3.87 -5.93 42.94
C LYS A 409 -5.18 -6.01 43.71
N SER A 410 -5.10 -6.58 44.90
CA SER A 410 -6.13 -6.50 45.94
C SER A 410 -5.44 -6.27 47.27
#